data_AF-A0A8K0FZ10-F1
#
_entry.id   AF-A0A8K0FZ10-F1
#
_cell.length_a   1.000
_cell.length_b   1.000
_cell.length_c   1.000
_cell.angle_alpha   90.00
_cell.angle_beta   90.00
_cell.angle_gamma   90.00
#
_symmetry.space_group_name_H-M   'P 1'
#
loop_
_entity.id
_entity.type
_entity.pdbx_description
1 polymer ?
#
loop_
_entity_poly.entity_id
_entity_poly.type
_entity_poly.pdbx_seq_one_letter_code
_entity_poly.pdbx_strand_id
1 'polypeptide(L)'
;MDKLIEEARRKLIVEFYDSNREQGKAFTVKYFTLMEIARSTIYDGISRIENRDLLDRKPGSGRKRSKMSEKKRKLLEEEEVGKVGQTLKKKKKSDHTKTKVCP
;
A
#
# COMPACT_ATOMS: atom_id res chain seq x y z
N MET A 1 -9.37 2.24 -13.10
CA MET A 1 -9.28 3.71 -13.02
C MET A 1 -8.32 4.15 -11.92
N ASP A 2 -8.32 3.47 -10.77
CA ASP A 2 -7.60 3.91 -9.56
C ASP A 2 -6.08 4.06 -9.70
N LYS A 3 -5.44 3.23 -10.52
CA LYS A 3 -3.97 3.29 -10.72
C LYS A 3 -3.50 4.60 -11.35
N LEU A 4 -4.28 5.14 -12.29
CA LEU A 4 -3.91 6.39 -12.99
C LEU A 4 -3.97 7.58 -12.03
N ILE A 5 -4.98 7.58 -11.14
CA ILE A 5 -5.17 8.61 -10.12
C ILE A 5 -4.05 8.54 -9.07
N GLU A 6 -3.66 7.34 -8.64
CA GLU A 6 -2.53 7.15 -7.73
C GLU A 6 -1.20 7.63 -8.33
N GLU A 7 -0.95 7.31 -9.61
CA GLU A 7 0.27 7.75 -10.30
C GLU A 7 0.30 9.26 -10.48
N ALA A 8 -0.82 9.89 -10.83
CA ALA A 8 -0.93 11.34 -10.92
C ALA A 8 -0.65 12.03 -9.57
N ARG A 9 -1.24 11.51 -8.47
CA ARG A 9 -0.97 12.02 -7.11
C ARG A 9 0.49 11.91 -6.72
N ARG A 10 1.15 10.79 -7.06
CA ARG A 10 2.58 10.61 -6.80
C ARG A 10 3.43 11.63 -7.56
N LYS A 11 3.17 11.82 -8.86
CA LYS A 11 3.86 12.83 -9.67
C LYS A 11 3.73 14.23 -9.07
N LEU A 12 2.52 14.60 -8.66
CA LEU A 12 2.24 15.90 -8.08
C LEU A 12 2.96 16.13 -6.74
N ILE A 13 3.04 15.11 -5.88
CA ILE A 13 3.84 15.17 -4.63
C ILE A 13 5.32 15.37 -4.93
N VAL A 14 5.81 14.66 -5.95
CA VAL A 14 7.22 14.68 -6.36
C VAL A 14 7.60 16.07 -6.91
N GLU A 15 6.84 16.58 -7.87
CA GLU A 15 7.04 17.90 -8.47
C GLU A 15 6.97 19.02 -7.42
N PHE A 16 6.05 18.91 -6.48
CA PHE A 16 5.90 19.87 -5.40
C PHE A 16 7.07 19.85 -4.43
N TYR A 17 7.58 18.66 -4.07
CA TYR A 17 8.75 18.53 -3.20
C TYR A 17 10.02 19.09 -3.85
N ASP A 18 10.22 18.78 -5.13
CA ASP A 18 11.40 19.24 -5.88
C ASP A 18 11.39 20.76 -6.05
N SER A 19 10.22 21.34 -6.34
CA SER A 19 10.05 22.80 -6.46
C SER A 19 10.19 23.56 -5.13
N ASN A 20 9.91 22.90 -4.00
CA ASN A 20 9.94 23.52 -2.66
C ASN A 20 11.02 22.90 -1.76
N ARG A 21 12.11 22.42 -2.37
CA ARG A 21 13.14 21.64 -1.67
C ARG A 21 13.76 22.37 -0.47
N GLU A 22 13.87 23.71 -0.57
CA GLU A 22 14.40 24.56 0.50
C GLU A 22 13.53 24.58 1.77
N GLN A 23 12.21 24.41 1.62
CA GLN A 23 11.27 24.40 2.74
C GLN A 23 11.23 23.04 3.47
N GLY A 24 11.80 22.02 2.84
CA GLY A 24 11.97 20.68 3.40
C GLY A 24 10.69 19.84 3.45
N LYS A 25 10.84 18.60 3.92
CA LYS A 25 9.78 17.56 3.90
C LYS A 25 8.54 17.94 4.71
N ALA A 26 8.73 18.65 5.81
CA ALA A 26 7.64 19.00 6.72
C ALA A 26 6.60 19.89 6.03
N PHE A 27 7.04 20.80 5.16
CA PHE A 27 6.17 21.66 4.37
C PHE A 27 5.31 20.85 3.40
N THR A 28 5.93 19.97 2.62
CA THR A 28 5.25 19.06 1.70
C THR A 28 4.22 18.19 2.40
N VAL A 29 4.58 17.60 3.55
CA VAL A 29 3.67 16.79 4.34
C VAL A 29 2.47 17.61 4.82
N LYS A 30 2.69 18.83 5.32
CA LYS A 30 1.60 19.70 5.78
C LYS A 30 0.63 20.04 4.64
N TYR A 31 1.14 20.42 3.48
CA TYR A 31 0.34 20.78 2.31
C TYR A 31 -0.55 19.61 1.84
N PHE A 32 0.04 18.42 1.67
CA PHE A 32 -0.71 17.25 1.19
C PHE A 32 -1.61 16.60 2.24
N THR A 33 -1.31 16.80 3.53
CA THR A 33 -2.22 16.37 4.61
C THR A 33 -3.53 17.18 4.58
N LEU A 34 -3.48 18.47 4.22
CA LEU A 34 -4.69 19.30 4.03
C LEU A 34 -5.54 18.83 2.85
N MET A 35 -4.93 18.18 1.86
CA MET A 35 -5.62 17.57 0.71
C MET A 35 -6.02 16.11 0.96
N GLU A 36 -6.10 15.70 2.24
CA GLU A 36 -6.49 14.35 2.68
C GLU A 36 -5.63 13.21 2.11
N ILE A 37 -4.39 13.50 1.71
CA ILE A 37 -3.46 12.47 1.25
C ILE A 37 -2.81 11.81 2.47
N ALA A 38 -2.84 10.47 2.49
CA ALA A 38 -2.18 9.71 3.54
C ALA A 38 -0.67 10.02 3.60
N ARG A 39 -0.16 10.25 4.81
CA ARG A 39 1.27 10.52 5.06
C ARG A 39 2.20 9.46 4.50
N SER A 40 1.79 8.19 4.51
CA SER A 40 2.54 7.07 3.91
C SER A 40 2.81 7.29 2.43
N THR A 41 1.82 7.75 1.67
CA THR A 41 1.95 8.06 0.24
C THR A 41 2.91 9.22 0.00
N ILE A 42 2.87 10.24 0.86
CA ILE A 42 3.74 11.42 0.77
C ILE A 42 5.20 11.02 1.00
N TYR A 43 5.49 10.29 2.08
CA TYR A 43 6.85 9.83 2.37
C TYR A 43 7.36 8.80 1.35
N ASP A 44 6.50 7.92 0.83
CA ASP A 44 6.89 7.01 -0.26
C ASP A 44 7.31 7.79 -1.51
N GLY A 45 6.58 8.85 -1.88
CA GLY A 45 6.94 9.75 -2.98
C GLY A 45 8.29 10.45 -2.77
N ILE A 46 8.49 11.07 -1.60
CA ILE A 46 9.73 11.77 -1.25
C ILE A 46 10.93 10.81 -1.24
N SER A 47 10.79 9.65 -0.59
CA SER A 47 11.86 8.65 -0.48
C SER A 47 12.34 8.16 -1.84
N ARG A 48 11.44 8.00 -2.82
CA ARG A 48 11.81 7.58 -4.18
C ARG A 48 12.68 8.60 -4.91
N ILE A 49 12.46 9.90 -4.70
CA ILE A 49 13.33 10.96 -5.27
C ILE A 49 14.71 10.92 -4.63
N GLU A 50 14.76 10.85 -3.30
CA GLU A 50 16.02 10.90 -2.56
C GLU A 50 16.92 9.71 -2.91
N ASN A 51 16.31 8.55 -3.15
CA ASN A 51 17.03 7.35 -3.53
C ASN A 51 17.34 7.27 -5.05
N ARG A 52 17.03 8.29 -5.86
CA ARG A 52 17.26 8.41 -7.34
C ARG A 52 16.83 7.22 -8.23
N ASP A 53 16.30 6.14 -7.67
CA ASP A 53 16.28 4.84 -8.36
C ASP A 53 14.91 4.40 -8.90
N LEU A 54 13.79 5.08 -8.59
CA LEU A 54 12.47 4.46 -8.77
C LEU A 54 11.32 5.42 -9.11
N LEU A 55 11.58 6.46 -9.93
CA LEU A 55 10.50 7.29 -10.49
C LEU A 55 9.54 6.44 -11.35
N ASP A 56 10.08 5.51 -12.13
CA ASP A 56 9.29 4.56 -12.90
C ASP A 56 9.37 3.15 -12.31
N ARG A 57 8.20 2.62 -11.93
CA ARG A 57 8.08 1.18 -11.70
C ARG A 57 8.38 0.46 -13.01
N LYS A 58 9.37 -0.42 -13.03
CA LYS A 58 9.57 -1.34 -14.17
C LYS A 58 8.24 -2.04 -14.47
N PRO A 59 7.74 -2.01 -15.71
CA PRO A 59 6.53 -2.72 -16.07
C PRO A 59 6.70 -4.21 -15.72
N GLY A 60 5.71 -4.79 -15.02
CA GLY A 60 5.79 -6.17 -14.55
C GLY A 60 6.51 -6.38 -13.20
N SER A 61 6.98 -5.33 -12.52
CA SER A 61 7.56 -5.42 -11.15
C SER A 61 6.54 -5.78 -10.05
N GLY A 62 5.25 -5.82 -10.37
CA GLY A 62 4.21 -6.29 -9.46
C GLY A 62 4.18 -7.81 -9.36
N ARG A 63 3.83 -8.33 -8.18
CA ARG A 63 3.51 -9.76 -8.01
C ARG A 63 2.41 -10.15 -9.00
N LYS A 64 2.68 -11.11 -9.89
CA LYS A 64 1.68 -11.64 -10.82
C LYS A 64 0.47 -12.15 -10.02
N ARG A 65 -0.74 -11.79 -10.44
CA ARG A 65 -1.96 -12.34 -9.86
C ARG A 65 -1.93 -13.86 -10.05
N SER A 66 -1.96 -14.63 -8.97
CA SER A 66 -2.14 -16.08 -9.04
C SER A 66 -3.62 -16.39 -9.20
N LYS A 67 -3.97 -17.31 -10.11
CA LYS A 67 -5.33 -17.87 -10.13
C LYS A 67 -5.63 -18.52 -8.77
N MET A 68 -6.86 -18.37 -8.29
CA MET A 68 -7.31 -19.06 -7.08
C MET A 68 -7.23 -20.58 -7.32
N SER A 69 -6.71 -21.35 -6.36
CA SER A 69 -6.70 -22.81 -6.47
C SER A 69 -8.13 -23.35 -6.42
N GLU A 70 -8.41 -24.42 -7.14
CA GLU A 70 -9.73 -25.09 -7.15
C GLU A 70 -10.24 -25.45 -5.74
N LYS A 71 -9.34 -25.88 -4.84
CA LYS A 71 -9.68 -26.16 -3.44
C LYS A 71 -10.30 -24.94 -2.72
N LYS A 72 -9.76 -23.75 -2.97
CA LYS A 72 -10.27 -22.49 -2.40
C LYS A 72 -11.56 -22.05 -3.08
N ARG A 73 -11.75 -22.35 -4.37
CA ARG A 73 -12.99 -22.07 -5.08
C ARG A 73 -14.15 -22.92 -4.53
N LYS A 74 -13.92 -24.22 -4.34
CA LYS A 74 -14.89 -25.15 -3.73
C LYS A 74 -15.28 -24.74 -2.30
N LEU A 75 -14.31 -24.38 -1.47
CA LEU A 75 -14.58 -23.85 -0.13
C LEU A 75 -15.44 -22.58 -0.16
N LEU A 76 -15.24 -21.70 -1.15
CA LEU A 76 -16.04 -20.49 -1.29
C LEU A 76 -17.47 -20.80 -1.75
N GLU A 77 -17.63 -21.71 -2.72
CA GLU A 77 -18.93 -22.20 -3.20
C GLU A 77 -19.72 -22.86 -2.04
N GLU A 78 -19.07 -23.69 -1.23
CA GLU A 78 -19.66 -24.30 -0.02
C GLU A 78 -20.01 -23.26 1.06
N GLU A 79 -19.18 -22.24 1.24
CA GLU A 79 -19.44 -21.14 2.18
C GLU A 79 -20.55 -20.18 1.71
N GLU A 80 -20.75 -19.97 0.41
CA GLU A 80 -21.83 -19.12 -0.13
C GLU A 80 -23.20 -19.80 -0.04
N VAL A 81 -23.26 -21.12 -0.23
CA VAL A 81 -24.49 -21.90 0.00
C VAL A 81 -24.87 -21.93 1.50
N GLY A 82 -23.90 -21.77 2.39
CA GLY A 82 -24.09 -21.76 3.85
C GLY A 82 -24.31 -20.38 4.51
N LYS A 83 -24.32 -19.27 3.76
CA LYS A 83 -24.35 -17.90 4.31
C LYS A 83 -25.60 -17.09 3.94
N VAL A 84 -26.77 -17.74 3.92
CA VAL A 84 -27.99 -17.02 4.35
C VAL A 84 -27.86 -16.81 5.86
N GLY A 85 -27.16 -15.73 6.23
CA GLY A 85 -27.05 -15.25 7.61
C GLY A 85 -25.99 -15.94 8.46
N GLN A 86 -24.73 -15.47 8.39
CA GLN A 86 -23.83 -15.58 9.55
C GLN A 86 -22.74 -14.49 9.50
N THR A 87 -22.72 -13.68 10.55
CA THR A 87 -21.84 -12.52 10.76
C THR A 87 -20.37 -12.94 10.95
N LEU A 88 -19.46 -12.22 10.28
CA LEU A 88 -18.01 -12.41 10.36
C LEU A 88 -17.49 -12.12 11.79
N LYS A 89 -17.28 -13.16 12.61
CA LYS A 89 -16.47 -13.03 13.82
C LYS A 89 -14.99 -12.86 13.44
N LYS A 90 -14.43 -11.70 13.78
CA LYS A 90 -13.00 -11.37 13.62
C LYS A 90 -12.12 -12.39 14.36
N LYS A 91 -11.24 -13.11 13.65
CA LYS A 91 -10.18 -13.91 14.29
C LYS A 91 -9.08 -12.99 14.83
N LYS A 92 -8.77 -13.16 16.12
CA LYS A 92 -7.71 -12.46 16.87
C LYS A 92 -6.33 -12.71 16.22
N LYS A 93 -5.48 -11.68 16.18
CA LYS A 93 -4.04 -11.80 15.88
C LYS A 93 -3.43 -12.79 16.88
N SER A 94 -2.79 -13.84 16.38
CA SER A 94 -1.91 -14.70 17.17
C SER A 94 -0.57 -13.99 17.34
N ASP A 95 -0.20 -13.72 18.59
CA ASP A 95 1.11 -13.22 18.99
C ASP A 95 2.20 -14.21 18.54
N HIS A 96 3.19 -13.73 17.78
CA HIS A 96 4.42 -14.47 17.56
C HIS A 96 5.44 -13.96 18.58
N THR A 97 5.54 -14.68 19.69
CA THR A 97 6.60 -14.52 20.69
C THR A 97 7.95 -14.72 20.00
N LYS A 98 8.79 -13.68 20.05
CA LYS A 98 10.22 -13.76 19.72
C LYS A 98 10.90 -14.68 20.73
N THR A 99 11.39 -15.82 20.26
CA THR A 99 12.43 -16.57 20.96
C THR A 99 13.46 -17.03 19.94
N LYS A 100 14.61 -16.37 19.95
CA LYS A 100 15.89 -17.00 19.62
C LYS A 100 16.89 -16.61 20.69
N VAL A 101 17.13 -17.56 21.57
CA VAL A 101 18.27 -17.66 22.47
C VAL A 101 19.49 -17.95 21.59
N CYS A 102 20.57 -17.18 21.73
CA CYS A 102 21.89 -17.57 21.23
C CYS A 102 22.68 -18.14 22.42
N PRO A 103 23.39 -19.27 22.24
CA PRO A 103 24.37 -19.75 23.22
C PRO A 103 25.60 -18.83 23.31
#